data_AF-A0A382JXH2-F1
#
_entry.id   AF-A0A382JXH2-F1
#
_cell.length_a   1.000
_cell.length_b   1.000
_cell.length_c   1.000
_cell.angle_alpha   90.00
_cell.angle_beta   90.00
_cell.angle_gamma   90.00
#
_symmetry.space_group_name_H-M   'P 1'
#
loop_
_entity.id
_entity.type
_entity.pdbx_description
1 polymer ?
#
loop_
_entity_poly.entity_id
_entity_poly.type
_entity_poly.pdbx_seq_one_letter_code
_entity_poly.pdbx_strand_id
1 'polypeptide(L)'
;MNEVFLQVGSDRGILKELSEYFTFEVPGHKFMPSYRNKSWDGKIRLFSHQNQTIYRGLLPRMVAWAVKRNYDIENLNDFKPNFPDSDDIKSFLASLNVCSNNKKIEFRDYQSDAVLHTLNNKRCILLSPTASGKSLIIYALARYLKDKRTLIIVPTTSLVEKMYKDFIEYS
;
A
#
# COMPACT_ATOMS: atom_id res chain seq x y z
N MET A 1 7.53 -16.25 -7.27
CA MET A 1 7.57 -14.80 -6.96
C MET A 1 6.48 -14.46 -5.95
N ASN A 2 6.60 -13.41 -5.13
CA ASN A 2 5.71 -13.19 -3.98
C ASN A 2 5.00 -11.82 -4.01
N GLU A 3 4.11 -11.59 -3.05
CA GLU A 3 3.32 -10.36 -2.91
C GLU A 3 4.14 -9.09 -2.56
N VAL A 4 5.42 -9.26 -2.26
CA VAL A 4 6.30 -8.18 -1.77
C VAL A 4 7.20 -7.65 -2.88
N PHE A 5 7.79 -8.53 -3.70
CA PHE A 5 8.83 -8.18 -4.66
C PHE A 5 8.41 -8.45 -6.10
N LEU A 6 8.80 -7.52 -6.97
CA LEU A 6 8.85 -7.67 -8.41
C LEU A 6 10.22 -8.16 -8.85
N GLN A 7 10.28 -9.08 -9.81
CA GLN A 7 11.51 -9.49 -10.48
C GLN A 7 11.57 -8.74 -11.81
N VAL A 8 12.74 -8.18 -12.10
CA VAL A 8 12.95 -7.31 -13.26
C VAL A 8 14.04 -7.93 -14.13
N GLY A 9 13.64 -8.44 -15.30
CA GLY A 9 14.57 -8.90 -16.33
C GLY A 9 14.88 -7.77 -17.30
N SER A 10 16.16 -7.44 -17.48
CA SER A 10 16.63 -6.43 -18.45
C SER A 10 18.15 -6.51 -18.63
N ASP A 11 18.70 -5.81 -19.62
CA ASP A 11 20.14 -5.62 -19.78
C ASP A 11 20.82 -4.96 -18.58
N ARG A 12 22.11 -5.28 -18.37
CA ARG A 12 22.91 -4.76 -17.24
C ARG A 12 22.92 -3.23 -17.16
N GLY A 13 22.93 -2.55 -18.30
CA GLY A 13 22.88 -1.08 -18.36
C GLY A 13 21.59 -0.51 -17.79
N ILE A 14 20.45 -1.06 -18.22
CA ILE A 14 19.12 -0.65 -17.76
C ILE A 14 18.94 -0.98 -16.27
N LEU A 15 19.41 -2.15 -15.82
CA LEU A 15 19.35 -2.51 -14.39
C LEU A 15 20.20 -1.59 -13.51
N LYS A 16 21.36 -1.12 -14.00
CA LYS A 16 22.18 -0.13 -13.30
C LYS A 16 21.47 1.21 -13.19
N GLU A 17 20.90 1.69 -14.29
CA GLU A 17 20.13 2.93 -14.30
C GLU A 17 18.91 2.86 -13.37
N LEU A 18 18.17 1.74 -13.40
CA LEU A 18 17.04 1.48 -12.51
C LEU A 18 17.46 1.59 -11.04
N SER A 19 18.58 0.94 -10.69
CA SER A 19 19.14 0.98 -9.34
C SER A 19 19.46 2.39 -8.90
N GLU A 20 20.15 3.16 -9.75
CA GLU A 20 20.50 4.55 -9.46
C GLU A 20 19.25 5.42 -9.28
N TYR A 21 18.23 5.26 -10.14
CA TYR A 21 16.98 6.01 -10.05
C TYR A 21 16.16 5.69 -8.78
N PHE A 22 16.18 4.43 -8.33
CA PHE A 22 15.50 3.96 -7.12
C PHE A 22 16.39 3.97 -5.87
N THR A 23 17.41 4.84 -5.87
CA THR A 23 18.30 5.08 -4.74
C THR A 23 18.10 6.49 -4.19
N PHE A 24 18.14 6.62 -2.86
CA PHE A 24 18.08 7.93 -2.20
C PHE A 24 19.06 7.99 -1.02
N GLU A 25 19.55 9.20 -0.74
CA GLU A 25 20.41 9.46 0.41
C GLU A 25 19.59 9.55 1.69
N VAL A 26 20.10 8.96 2.77
CA VAL A 26 19.44 9.01 4.07
C VAL A 26 19.76 10.35 4.74
N PRO A 27 18.75 11.13 5.17
CA PRO A 27 19.00 12.36 5.94
C PRO A 27 19.82 12.05 7.19
N GLY A 28 20.90 12.82 7.41
CA GLY A 28 21.79 12.61 8.55
C GLY A 28 22.72 11.41 8.45
N HIS A 29 22.84 10.74 7.30
CA HIS A 29 23.75 9.59 7.12
C HIS A 29 25.19 9.87 7.57
N LYS A 30 25.67 11.12 7.44
CA LYS A 30 27.01 11.57 7.88
C LYS A 30 27.28 11.33 9.37
N PHE A 31 26.23 11.24 10.19
CA PHE A 31 26.34 10.99 11.63
C PHE A 31 26.31 9.50 11.99
N MET A 32 25.91 8.62 11.07
CA MET A 32 25.80 7.19 11.33
C MET A 32 27.19 6.54 11.43
N PRO A 33 27.48 5.71 12.45
CA PRO A 33 28.76 5.04 12.59
C PRO A 33 29.17 4.22 11.36
N SER A 34 28.20 3.57 10.71
CA SER A 34 28.40 2.79 9.48
C SER A 34 28.84 3.61 8.27
N TYR A 35 28.46 4.89 8.21
CA TYR A 35 28.95 5.81 7.19
C TYR A 35 30.36 6.30 7.53
N ARG A 36 30.59 6.67 8.80
CA ARG A 36 31.90 7.17 9.26
C ARG A 36 33.01 6.14 9.13
N ASN A 37 32.71 4.86 9.41
CA ASN A 37 33.65 3.75 9.24
C ASN A 37 33.70 3.21 7.79
N LYS A 38 33.02 3.86 6.84
CA LYS A 38 32.96 3.51 5.41
C LYS A 38 32.39 2.12 5.08
N SER A 39 31.68 1.49 6.01
CA SER A 39 30.97 0.22 5.74
C SER A 39 29.66 0.40 4.97
N TRP A 40 29.12 1.62 4.96
CA TRP A 40 27.91 1.99 4.22
C TRP A 40 28.07 3.37 3.58
N ASP A 41 27.51 3.55 2.39
CA ASP A 41 27.68 4.76 1.58
C ASP A 41 26.62 5.84 1.83
N GLY A 42 25.75 5.64 2.82
CA GLY A 42 24.71 6.61 3.20
C GLY A 42 23.46 6.57 2.32
N LYS A 43 23.37 5.61 1.41
CA LYS A 43 22.27 5.47 0.45
C LYS A 43 21.42 4.23 0.72
N ILE A 44 20.11 4.37 0.56
CA ILE A 44 19.18 3.24 0.49
C ILE A 44 18.88 2.96 -0.97
N ARG A 45 19.03 1.69 -1.36
CA ARG A 45 18.74 1.18 -2.70
C ARG A 45 17.48 0.33 -2.60
N LEU A 46 16.43 0.68 -3.34
CA LEU A 46 15.17 -0.07 -3.34
C LEU A 46 15.15 -1.23 -4.34
N PHE A 47 16.12 -1.25 -5.26
CA PHE A 47 16.36 -2.34 -6.18
C PHE A 47 17.58 -3.16 -5.73
N SER A 48 17.43 -4.49 -5.73
CA SER A 48 18.52 -5.43 -5.46
C SER A 48 19.11 -5.92 -6.77
N HIS A 49 20.38 -5.60 -7.04
CA HIS A 49 21.10 -6.14 -8.20
C HIS A 49 21.29 -7.64 -8.14
N GLN A 50 21.58 -8.18 -6.95
CA GLN A 50 21.88 -9.60 -6.76
C GLN A 50 20.67 -10.47 -7.13
N ASN A 51 19.49 -10.04 -6.71
CA ASN A 51 18.25 -10.80 -6.90
C ASN A 51 17.43 -10.29 -8.08
N GLN A 52 17.83 -9.16 -8.68
CA GLN A 52 17.06 -8.40 -9.68
C GLN A 52 15.62 -8.12 -9.21
N THR A 53 15.47 -7.70 -7.96
CA THR A 53 14.16 -7.45 -7.35
C THR A 53 13.94 -6.02 -6.90
N ILE A 54 12.69 -5.55 -6.99
CA ILE A 54 12.21 -4.26 -6.47
C ILE A 54 10.90 -4.45 -5.71
N TYR A 55 10.54 -3.56 -4.78
CA TYR A 55 9.25 -3.65 -4.10
C TYR A 55 8.06 -3.48 -5.06
N ARG A 56 7.05 -4.35 -4.96
CA ARG A 56 5.86 -4.34 -5.82
C ARG A 56 5.08 -3.03 -5.78
N GLY A 57 5.07 -2.35 -4.63
CA GLY A 57 4.45 -1.03 -4.50
C GLY A 57 5.08 0.07 -5.37
N LEU A 58 6.29 -0.16 -5.89
CA LEU A 58 7.00 0.80 -6.76
C LEU A 58 6.68 0.61 -8.25
N LEU A 59 5.85 -0.38 -8.62
CA LEU A 59 5.50 -0.66 -10.01
C LEU A 59 5.01 0.59 -10.77
N PRO A 60 4.06 1.40 -10.27
CA PRO A 60 3.60 2.58 -11.01
C PRO A 60 4.73 3.57 -11.29
N ARG A 61 5.64 3.75 -10.32
CA ARG A 61 6.81 4.62 -10.46
C ARG A 61 7.85 4.03 -11.42
N MET A 62 8.01 2.71 -11.45
CA MET A 62 8.90 2.02 -12.38
C MET A 62 8.39 2.13 -13.82
N VAL A 63 7.09 1.96 -14.03
CA VAL A 63 6.44 2.16 -15.34
C VAL A 63 6.62 3.60 -15.81
N ALA A 64 6.34 4.58 -14.96
CA ALA A 64 6.54 5.99 -15.31
C ALA A 64 8.01 6.31 -15.64
N TRP A 65 8.96 5.70 -14.91
CA TRP A 65 10.40 5.82 -15.17
C TRP A 65 10.80 5.24 -16.53
N ALA A 66 10.29 4.06 -16.87
CA ALA A 66 10.56 3.37 -18.13
C ALA A 66 9.96 4.10 -19.33
N VAL A 67 8.68 4.51 -19.24
CA VAL A 67 8.00 5.29 -20.29
C VAL A 67 8.74 6.61 -20.56
N LYS A 68 9.17 7.32 -19.52
CA LYS A 68 9.93 8.58 -19.67
C LYS A 68 11.26 8.40 -20.42
N ARG A 69 11.79 7.18 -20.46
CA ARG A 69 13.05 6.81 -21.10
C ARG A 69 12.87 6.06 -22.42
N ASN A 70 11.63 5.91 -22.87
CA ASN A 70 11.28 5.13 -24.05
C ASN A 70 11.74 3.66 -23.96
N TYR A 71 11.66 3.07 -22.76
CA TYR A 71 11.83 1.63 -22.61
C TYR A 71 10.49 0.92 -22.84
N ASP A 72 10.54 -0.16 -23.62
CA ASP A 72 9.41 -1.08 -23.77
C ASP A 72 9.25 -1.94 -22.51
N ILE A 73 7.99 -2.15 -22.11
CA ILE A 73 7.65 -2.90 -20.90
C ILE A 73 6.81 -4.11 -21.30
N GLU A 74 7.38 -5.30 -21.14
CA GLU A 74 6.68 -6.55 -21.34
C GLU A 74 5.87 -6.95 -20.08
N ASN A 75 4.81 -7.74 -20.26
CA ASN A 75 4.03 -8.36 -19.18
C ASN A 75 3.33 -7.38 -18.20
N LEU A 76 3.13 -6.11 -18.58
CA LEU A 76 2.42 -5.15 -17.73
C LEU A 76 0.96 -5.57 -17.44
N ASN A 77 0.35 -6.31 -18.37
CA ASN A 77 -1.04 -6.77 -18.23
C ASN A 77 -1.23 -7.74 -17.04
N ASP A 78 -0.19 -8.47 -16.62
CA ASP A 78 -0.24 -9.40 -15.49
C ASP A 78 -0.48 -8.69 -14.14
N PHE A 79 -0.30 -7.37 -14.11
CA PHE A 79 -0.45 -6.55 -12.93
C PHE A 79 -1.76 -5.75 -12.91
N LYS A 80 -2.62 -5.90 -13.93
CA LYS A 80 -3.95 -5.26 -13.93
C LYS A 80 -4.82 -5.88 -12.81
N PRO A 81 -5.34 -5.06 -11.88
CA PRO A 81 -6.28 -5.56 -10.89
C PRO A 81 -7.58 -6.00 -11.57
N ASN A 82 -8.20 -7.07 -11.05
CA ASN A 82 -9.62 -7.29 -11.27
C ASN A 82 -10.38 -6.35 -10.32
N PHE A 83 -11.17 -5.47 -10.91
CA PHE A 83 -11.93 -4.46 -10.20
C PHE A 83 -13.29 -5.03 -9.81
N PRO A 84 -13.69 -5.03 -8.53
CA PRO A 84 -15.10 -5.20 -8.18
C PRO A 84 -15.92 -4.05 -8.77
N ASP A 85 -17.18 -4.33 -9.15
CA ASP A 85 -18.09 -3.30 -9.60
C ASP A 85 -18.38 -2.30 -8.46
N SER A 86 -18.44 -1.01 -8.80
CA SER A 86 -18.76 0.05 -7.85
C SER A 86 -20.13 -0.15 -7.19
N ASP A 87 -21.11 -0.69 -7.91
CA ASP A 87 -22.46 -0.93 -7.38
C ASP A 87 -22.49 -2.13 -6.43
N ASP A 88 -21.67 -3.15 -6.70
CA ASP A 88 -21.46 -4.27 -5.78
C ASP A 88 -20.83 -3.80 -4.47
N ILE A 89 -19.84 -2.91 -4.53
CA ILE A 89 -19.20 -2.35 -3.34
C ILE A 89 -20.17 -1.49 -2.52
N LYS A 90 -20.96 -0.63 -3.16
CA LYS A 90 -21.98 0.17 -2.45
C LYS A 90 -23.02 -0.72 -1.76
N SER A 91 -23.51 -1.74 -2.48
CA SER A 91 -24.46 -2.71 -1.95
C SER A 91 -23.86 -3.48 -0.77
N PHE A 92 -22.59 -3.90 -0.88
CA PHE A 92 -21.84 -4.51 0.21
C PHE A 92 -21.76 -3.58 1.43
N LEU A 93 -21.34 -2.32 1.25
CA LEU A 93 -21.22 -1.35 2.34
C LEU A 93 -22.56 -1.10 3.05
N ALA A 94 -23.66 -0.99 2.29
CA ALA A 94 -25.01 -0.87 2.84
C ALA A 94 -25.42 -2.12 3.64
N SER A 95 -25.02 -3.32 3.18
CA SER A 95 -25.33 -4.59 3.84
C SER A 95 -24.65 -4.77 5.21
N LEU A 96 -23.58 -4.01 5.49
CA LEU A 96 -22.86 -4.08 6.76
C LEU A 96 -23.69 -3.59 7.95
N ASN A 97 -24.76 -2.80 7.73
CA ASN A 97 -25.67 -2.30 8.77
C ASN A 97 -24.96 -1.74 10.02
N VAL A 98 -23.92 -0.96 9.79
CA VAL A 98 -23.00 -0.46 10.83
C VAL A 98 -23.73 0.42 11.84
N CYS A 99 -23.42 0.22 13.13
CA CYS A 99 -23.92 1.04 14.22
C CYS A 99 -22.80 1.84 14.90
N SER A 100 -23.13 2.99 15.47
CA SER A 100 -22.30 3.67 16.46
C SER A 100 -23.18 4.31 17.52
N ASN A 101 -22.82 4.16 18.80
CA ASN A 101 -23.61 4.57 19.96
C ASN A 101 -25.07 4.08 19.87
N ASN A 102 -25.25 2.81 19.47
CA ASN A 102 -26.55 2.17 19.24
C ASN A 102 -27.44 2.85 18.19
N LYS A 103 -26.85 3.66 17.29
CA LYS A 103 -27.54 4.29 16.17
C LYS A 103 -26.95 3.79 14.87
N LYS A 104 -27.81 3.46 13.91
CA LYS A 104 -27.37 3.11 12.56
C LYS A 104 -26.63 4.31 11.94
N ILE A 105 -25.48 4.04 11.34
CA ILE A 105 -24.70 5.02 10.60
C ILE A 105 -24.48 4.53 9.17
N GLU A 106 -24.33 5.49 8.26
CA GLU A 106 -24.02 5.21 6.85
C GLU A 106 -22.61 5.67 6.53
N PHE A 107 -22.01 5.02 5.53
CA PHE A 107 -20.72 5.43 5.00
C PHE A 107 -20.87 6.76 4.26
N ARG A 108 -20.01 7.73 4.57
CA ARG A 108 -19.90 8.95 3.77
C ARG A 108 -19.26 8.65 2.42
N ASP A 109 -19.55 9.46 1.41
CA ASP A 109 -19.05 9.27 0.03
C ASP A 109 -17.55 9.03 -0.01
N TYR A 110 -16.76 9.88 0.65
CA TYR A 110 -15.30 9.74 0.68
C TYR A 110 -14.82 8.44 1.36
N GLN A 111 -15.61 7.85 2.27
CA GLN A 111 -15.29 6.57 2.92
C GLN A 111 -15.57 5.42 1.95
N SER A 112 -16.71 5.48 1.26
CA SER A 112 -17.07 4.53 0.20
C SER A 112 -16.04 4.55 -0.95
N ASP A 113 -15.66 5.75 -1.39
CA ASP A 113 -14.63 5.95 -2.41
C ASP A 113 -13.27 5.42 -1.96
N ALA A 114 -12.91 5.62 -0.69
CA ALA A 114 -11.67 5.07 -0.13
C ALA A 114 -11.66 3.53 -0.13
N VAL A 115 -12.79 2.89 0.21
CA VAL A 115 -12.93 1.43 0.16
C VAL A 115 -12.82 0.95 -1.30
N LEU A 116 -13.59 1.53 -2.21
CA LEU A 116 -13.58 1.19 -3.63
C LEU A 116 -12.19 1.35 -4.23
N HIS A 117 -11.53 2.50 -3.99
CA HIS A 117 -10.17 2.76 -4.44
C HIS A 117 -9.19 1.72 -3.90
N THR A 118 -9.31 1.33 -2.62
CA THR A 118 -8.42 0.33 -2.01
C THR A 118 -8.60 -1.04 -2.63
N LEU A 119 -9.85 -1.48 -2.81
CA LEU A 119 -10.15 -2.79 -3.41
C LEU A 119 -9.70 -2.84 -4.88
N ASN A 120 -9.86 -1.74 -5.61
CA ASN A 120 -9.43 -1.62 -6.99
C ASN A 120 -7.91 -1.63 -7.13
N ASN A 121 -7.17 -0.99 -6.23
CA ASN A 121 -5.72 -0.89 -6.35
C ASN A 121 -4.96 -2.01 -5.63
N LYS A 122 -5.62 -2.75 -4.73
CA LYS A 122 -5.08 -3.80 -3.83
C LYS A 122 -3.97 -3.33 -2.85
N ARG A 123 -3.25 -2.26 -3.19
CA ARG A 123 -2.22 -1.59 -2.40
C ARG A 123 -2.26 -0.11 -2.72
N CYS A 124 -2.54 0.72 -1.72
CA CYS A 124 -2.57 2.16 -1.88
C CYS A 124 -2.15 2.85 -0.58
N ILE A 125 -1.83 4.14 -0.70
CA ILE A 125 -1.68 5.05 0.43
C ILE A 125 -2.90 5.96 0.41
N LEU A 126 -3.76 5.85 1.42
CA LEU A 126 -4.93 6.71 1.56
C LEU A 126 -4.57 7.95 2.36
N LEU A 127 -4.53 9.11 1.72
CA LEU A 127 -4.43 10.39 2.43
C LEU A 127 -5.81 10.75 2.97
N SER A 128 -5.93 10.83 4.29
CA SER A 128 -7.21 11.12 4.93
C SER A 128 -6.95 11.88 6.25
N PRO A 129 -7.70 12.95 6.56
CA PRO A 129 -7.46 13.77 7.76
C PRO A 129 -7.85 13.03 9.06
N THR A 130 -7.28 13.41 10.19
CA THR A 130 -7.74 12.90 11.50
C THR A 130 -9.24 13.18 11.68
N ALA A 131 -9.93 12.32 12.43
CA ALA A 131 -11.40 12.33 12.61
C ALA A 131 -12.27 12.03 11.37
N SER A 132 -11.70 11.63 10.23
CA SER A 132 -12.49 11.24 9.04
C SER A 132 -13.20 9.87 9.14
N GLY A 133 -13.10 9.16 10.27
CA GLY A 133 -13.66 7.81 10.42
C GLY A 133 -12.86 6.73 9.69
N LYS A 134 -11.53 6.71 9.88
CA LYS A 134 -10.64 5.69 9.28
C LYS A 134 -10.91 4.28 9.79
N SER A 135 -11.26 4.14 11.07
CA SER A 135 -11.58 2.85 11.66
C SER A 135 -12.74 2.19 10.93
N LEU A 136 -13.75 2.96 10.51
CA LEU A 136 -14.86 2.46 9.70
C LEU A 136 -14.43 1.98 8.29
N ILE A 137 -13.50 2.68 7.63
CA ILE A 137 -12.92 2.24 6.35
C ILE A 137 -12.17 0.91 6.54
N ILE A 138 -11.33 0.82 7.57
CA ILE A 138 -10.56 -0.39 7.88
C ILE A 138 -11.51 -1.55 8.23
N TYR A 139 -12.56 -1.29 9.01
CA TYR A 139 -13.61 -2.27 9.33
C TYR A 139 -14.25 -2.82 8.06
N ALA A 140 -14.69 -1.96 7.14
CA ALA A 140 -15.32 -2.39 5.90
C ALA A 140 -14.38 -3.28 5.05
N LEU A 141 -13.11 -2.91 4.95
CA LEU A 141 -12.09 -3.72 4.25
C LEU A 141 -11.85 -5.07 4.94
N ALA A 142 -11.79 -5.10 6.27
CA ALA A 142 -11.64 -6.32 7.05
C ALA A 142 -12.86 -7.25 6.88
N ARG A 143 -14.08 -6.70 6.83
CA ARG A 143 -15.32 -7.46 6.59
C ARG A 143 -15.41 -7.97 5.16
N TYR A 144 -14.94 -7.19 4.19
CA TYR A 144 -14.85 -7.61 2.79
C TYR A 144 -13.89 -8.80 2.63
N LEU A 145 -12.82 -8.82 3.44
CA LEU A 145 -11.80 -9.87 3.46
C LEU A 145 -12.00 -10.89 4.59
N LYS A 146 -13.22 -11.07 5.11
CA LYS A 146 -13.50 -11.90 6.31
C LYS A 146 -12.98 -13.34 6.25
N ASP A 147 -12.86 -13.91 5.04
CA ASP A 147 -12.35 -15.27 4.84
C ASP A 147 -10.80 -15.34 4.88
N LYS A 148 -10.13 -14.20 5.11
CA LYS A 148 -8.68 -14.07 5.21
C LYS A 148 -8.28 -13.49 6.56
N ARG A 149 -7.13 -13.91 7.08
CA ARG A 149 -6.53 -13.27 8.25
C ARG A 149 -6.03 -11.88 7.88
N THR A 150 -6.50 -10.86 8.60
CA THR A 150 -6.13 -9.45 8.38
C THR A 150 -5.23 -8.96 9.51
N LEU A 151 -4.07 -8.39 9.17
CA LEU A 151 -3.15 -7.76 10.11
C LEU A 151 -3.35 -6.23 10.07
N ILE A 152 -3.75 -5.65 11.21
CA ILE A 152 -3.88 -4.20 11.39
C ILE A 152 -2.78 -3.76 12.34
N ILE A 153 -1.93 -2.84 11.90
CA ILE A 153 -0.84 -2.28 12.71
C ILE A 153 -1.20 -0.85 13.10
N VAL A 154 -1.15 -0.54 14.39
CA VAL A 154 -1.41 0.79 14.94
C VAL A 154 -0.24 1.23 15.84
N PRO A 155 -0.01 2.54 16.05
CA PRO A 155 1.16 3.05 16.78
C PRO A 155 1.26 2.69 18.27
N THR A 156 0.13 2.47 18.96
CA THR A 156 0.11 2.28 20.43
C THR A 156 -0.89 1.20 20.83
N THR A 157 -0.67 0.61 22.01
CA THR A 157 -1.61 -0.36 22.62
C THR A 157 -2.99 0.25 22.88
N SER A 158 -3.05 1.52 23.30
CA SER A 158 -4.32 2.25 23.46
C SER A 158 -5.12 2.35 22.16
N LEU A 159 -4.46 2.47 21.00
CA LEU A 159 -5.12 2.45 19.70
C LEU A 159 -5.57 1.05 19.29
N VAL A 160 -4.91 -0.01 19.78
CA VAL A 160 -5.38 -1.39 19.59
C VAL A 160 -6.72 -1.60 20.30
N GLU A 161 -6.79 -1.24 21.58
CA GLU A 161 -8.03 -1.35 22.38
C GLU A 161 -9.16 -0.52 21.79
N LYS A 162 -8.85 0.70 21.33
CA LYS A 162 -9.82 1.55 20.64
C LYS A 162 -10.32 0.90 19.35
N MET A 163 -9.43 0.41 18.50
CA MET A 163 -9.83 -0.25 17.24
C MET A 163 -10.72 -1.46 17.49
N TYR A 164 -10.39 -2.25 18.51
CA TYR A 164 -11.17 -3.41 18.92
C TYR A 164 -12.59 -3.02 19.36
N LYS A 165 -12.72 -1.99 20.21
CA LYS A 165 -14.03 -1.46 20.65
C LYS A 165 -14.84 -0.91 19.48
N ASP A 166 -14.21 -0.10 18.61
CA ASP A 166 -14.85 0.43 17.40
C ASP A 166 -15.42 -0.72 16.54
N PHE A 167 -14.66 -1.81 16.35
CA PHE A 167 -15.09 -2.95 15.53
C PHE A 167 -16.27 -3.73 16.12
N ILE A 168 -16.32 -3.85 17.46
CA ILE A 168 -17.47 -4.45 18.16
C ILE A 168 -18.69 -3.55 18.00
N GLU A 169 -18.53 -2.24 18.18
CA GLU A 169 -19.61 -1.27 18.09
C GLU A 169 -20.22 -1.20 16.68
N TYR A 170 -19.40 -1.39 15.65
CA TYR A 170 -19.82 -1.44 14.25
C TYR A 170 -20.58 -2.71 13.86
N SER A 171 -20.44 -3.81 14.60
CA SER A 171 -21.02 -5.12 14.25
C SER A 171 -22.34 -5.39 14.95
#